data_AF-A0A6A4RIJ2-F1
#
_entry.id   AF-A0A6A4RIJ2-F1
#
_cell.length_a   1.000
_cell.length_b   1.000
_cell.length_c   1.000
_cell.angle_alpha   90.00
_cell.angle_beta   90.00
_cell.angle_gamma   90.00
#
_symmetry.space_group_name_H-M   'P 1'
#
loop_
_entity.id
_entity.type
_entity.pdbx_description
1 polymer ?
#
loop_
_entity_poly.entity_id
_entity_poly.type
_entity_poly.pdbx_seq_one_letter_code
_entity_poly.pdbx_strand_id
1 'polypeptide(L)' 'MVTNCCRFLCYFCRISRQNQRSMFDHLSYLLQNSGIGLGMRGSTPLDVAAASCIDNNELALALQEQDLEMV' A
#
# COMPACT_ATOMS: atom_id res chain seq x y z
N MET A 1 15.64 -7.20 3.83
CA MET A 1 14.58 -7.30 4.86
C MET A 1 13.30 -6.61 4.38
N VAL A 2 13.33 -5.30 4.10
CA VAL A 2 12.18 -4.50 3.63
C VAL A 2 11.45 -5.14 2.44
N THR A 3 12.16 -5.56 1.40
CA THR A 3 11.58 -6.21 0.21
C THR A 3 10.68 -7.41 0.52
N ASN A 4 11.10 -8.27 1.46
CA ASN A 4 10.32 -9.45 1.83
C ASN A 4 9.11 -9.07 2.69
N CYS A 5 9.24 -8.07 3.56
CA CYS A 5 8.13 -7.53 4.33
C CYS A 5 7.08 -6.90 3.42
N CYS A 6 7.48 -6.04 2.47
CA CYS A 6 6.59 -5.44 1.48
C CYS A 6 5.91 -6.52 0.63
N ARG A 7 6.66 -7.53 0.18
CA ARG A 7 6.09 -8.67 -0.55
C ARG A 7 5.03 -9.42 0.26
N PHE A 8 5.31 -9.70 1.54
CA PHE A 8 4.34 -10.34 2.44
C PHE A 8 3.07 -9.50 2.58
N LEU A 9 3.21 -8.19 2.80
CA LEU A 9 2.06 -7.29 2.95
C LEU A 9 1.23 -7.16 1.66
N CYS A 10 1.87 -7.14 0.49
CA CYS A 10 1.16 -7.22 -0.79
C CYS A 10 0.34 -8.51 -0.90
N TYR A 11 0.88 -9.66 -0.47
CA TYR A 11 0.09 -10.90 -0.41
C TYR A 11 -1.03 -10.82 0.64
N PHE A 12 -0.76 -10.24 1.81
CA PHE A 12 -1.74 -10.07 2.88
C PHE A 12 -2.98 -9.30 2.42
N CYS A 13 -2.79 -8.21 1.66
CA CYS A 13 -3.88 -7.44 1.05
C CYS A 13 -4.74 -8.25 0.07
N ARG A 14 -4.16 -9.26 -0.59
CA ARG A 14 -4.88 -10.10 -1.57
C ARG A 14 -5.70 -11.23 -0.95
N ILE A 15 -5.47 -11.56 0.32
CA ILE A 15 -6.14 -12.68 0.99
C ILE A 15 -7.60 -12.36 1.33
N SER A 16 -7.90 -11.13 1.76
CA SER A 16 -9.27 -10.74 2.12
C SER A 16 -9.48 -9.24 2.02
N ARG A 17 -10.73 -8.81 1.79
CA ARG A 17 -11.10 -7.39 1.81
C ARG A 17 -10.87 -6.74 3.17
N GLN A 18 -11.03 -7.50 4.26
CA GLN A 18 -10.79 -7.00 5.61
C GLN A 18 -9.31 -6.70 5.85
N ASN A 19 -8.42 -7.60 5.42
CA ASN A 19 -6.98 -7.39 5.50
C ASN A 19 -6.56 -6.16 4.69
N GLN A 20 -7.14 -6.04 3.49
CA GLN A 20 -6.93 -4.90 2.63
C GLN A 20 -7.38 -3.59 3.31
N ARG A 21 -8.56 -3.57 3.94
CA ARG A 21 -9.03 -2.42 4.73
C ARG A 21 -8.10 -2.06 5.87
N SER A 22 -7.65 -3.05 6.65
CA SER A 22 -6.68 -2.82 7.73
C SER A 22 -5.38 -2.22 7.23
N MET A 23 -4.91 -2.59 6.03
CA MET A 23 -3.74 -1.96 5.42
C MET A 23 -4.03 -0.55 4.90
N PHE A 24 -5.23 -0.31 4.36
CA PHE A 24 -5.65 0.99 3.88
C PHE A 24 -5.74 2.04 4.99
N ASP A 25 -6.14 1.64 6.21
CA ASP A 25 -6.14 2.54 7.38
C ASP A 25 -4.72 3.05 7.75
N HIS A 26 -3.66 2.44 7.19
CA HIS A 26 -2.27 2.86 7.31
C HIS A 26 -1.70 3.51 6.03
N LEU A 27 -2.53 3.84 5.05
CA LEU A 27 -2.10 4.32 3.73
C LEU A 27 -1.18 5.54 3.81
N SER A 28 -1.54 6.57 4.58
CA SER A 28 -0.73 7.79 4.70
C SER A 28 0.69 7.51 5.20
N TYR A 29 0.85 6.59 6.16
CA TYR A 29 2.17 6.17 6.64
C TYR A 29 2.98 5.45 5.55
N LEU A 30 2.33 4.59 4.76
CA LEU A 30 2.97 3.90 3.63
C LEU A 30 3.43 4.89 2.55
N LEU A 31 2.62 5.92 2.26
CA LEU A 31 2.93 6.96 1.28
C LEU A 31 4.08 7.86 1.73
N GLN A 32 4.11 8.26 3.01
CA GLN A 32 5.24 9.00 3.59
C GLN A 32 6.58 8.25 3.47
N ASN A 33 6.54 6.92 3.44
CA ASN A 33 7.71 6.05 3.33
C ASN A 33 7.86 5.41 1.94
N SER A 34 7.09 5.85 0.94
CA SER A 34 7.03 5.26 -0.40
C SER A 34 8.38 5.31 -1.14
N GLY A 35 9.22 6.28 -0.81
CA GLY A 35 10.57 6.43 -1.35
C GLY A 35 11.56 5.33 -0.98
N ILE A 36 11.28 4.53 0.06
CA ILE A 36 12.20 3.51 0.54
C ILE A 36 12.35 2.40 -0.50
N GLY A 37 13.57 2.23 -0.99
CA GLY A 37 13.91 1.17 -1.94
C GLY A 37 13.52 1.46 -3.38
N LEU A 38 13.12 2.70 -3.71
CA LEU A 38 13.00 3.12 -5.11
C LEU A 38 14.36 2.97 -5.80
N GLY A 39 14.39 2.22 -6.90
CA GLY A 39 15.62 1.86 -7.63
C GLY A 39 16.26 0.53 -7.21
N MET A 40 15.77 -0.12 -6.16
CA MET A 40 16.16 -1.49 -5.80
C MET A 40 15.21 -2.51 -6.46
N ARG A 41 15.70 -3.70 -6.84
CA ARG A 41 14.83 -4.77 -7.33
C ARG A 41 13.99 -5.36 -6.19
N GLY A 42 12.67 -5.17 -6.25
CA GLY A 42 11.69 -5.88 -5.41
C GLY A 42 10.54 -5.00 -4.93
N SER A 43 9.66 -5.56 -4.10
CA SER A 43 8.53 -4.83 -3.52
C SER A 43 8.97 -3.73 -2.56
N THR A 44 8.31 -2.59 -2.65
CA THR A 44 8.52 -1.36 -1.89
C THR A 44 7.27 -1.03 -1.07
N PRO A 45 7.34 -0.08 -0.11
CA PRO A 45 6.15 0.41 0.58
C PRO A 45 5.10 0.99 -0.37
N LEU A 46 5.51 1.58 -1.50
CA LEU A 46 4.60 2.06 -2.53
C LEU A 46 3.76 0.93 -3.15
N ASP A 47 4.34 -0.25 -3.37
CA ASP A 47 3.60 -1.43 -3.84
C ASP A 47 2.56 -1.91 -2.82
N VAL A 48 2.86 -1.75 -1.52
CA VAL A 48 1.92 -2.09 -0.43
C VAL A 48 0.77 -1.08 -0.37
N ALA A 49 1.08 0.22 -0.51
CA ALA A 49 0.07 1.27 -0.62
C ALA A 49 -0.88 1.00 -1.78
N ALA A 50 -0.35 0.68 -2.96
CA ALA A 50 -1.16 0.31 -4.13
C ALA A 50 -2.00 -0.96 -3.88
N ALA A 51 -1.40 -2.01 -3.29
CA ALA A 51 -2.12 -3.24 -2.97
C ALA A 51 -3.26 -3.05 -1.96
N SER A 52 -3.18 -2.01 -1.12
CA SER A 52 -4.18 -1.70 -0.09
C SER A 52 -5.50 -1.15 -0.65
N CYS A 53 -5.57 -0.75 -1.92
CA CYS A 53 -6.80 -0.22 -2.53
C CYS A 53 -7.12 -0.82 -3.91
N ILE A 54 -6.18 -1.54 -4.54
CA ILE A 54 -6.38 -2.14 -5.85
C ILE A 54 -7.57 -3.12 -5.87
N ASP A 55 -8.33 -3.11 -6.97
CA ASP A 55 -9.52 -3.93 -7.18
C ASP A 55 -10.60 -3.79 -6.09
N ASN A 56 -10.60 -2.68 -5.33
CA ASN A 56 -11.56 -2.40 -4.29
C ASN A 56 -12.14 -0.99 -4.40
N ASN A 57 -13.28 -0.89 -5.08
CA ASN A 57 -13.95 0.38 -5.36
C ASN A 57 -14.29 1.18 -4.10
N GLU A 58 -14.65 0.51 -2.99
CA GLU A 58 -14.97 1.19 -1.73
C GLU A 58 -13.74 1.93 -1.18
N LEU A 59 -12.58 1.29 -1.21
CA LEU A 59 -11.33 1.89 -0.72
C LEU A 59 -10.80 2.93 -1.70
N ALA A 60 -10.91 2.68 -3.00
CA ALA A 60 -10.53 3.66 -4.02
C ALA A 60 -11.35 4.95 -3.93
N LEU A 61 -12.65 4.86 -3.66
CA LEU A 61 -13.51 6.03 -3.44
C LEU A 61 -13.29 6.69 -2.07
N ALA A 62 -12.71 5.97 -1.11
CA ALA A 62 -12.36 6.50 0.21
C ALA A 62 -11.00 7.21 0.26
N LEU A 63 -10.24 7.22 -0.85
CA LEU A 63 -8.98 7.96 -0.96
C LEU A 63 -9.21 9.47 -0.76
N GLN A 64 -8.30 10.11 -0.04
CA GLN A 64 -8.35 11.56 0.18
C GLN A 64 -7.42 12.27 -0.79
N GLU A 65 -7.72 13.54 -1.10
CA GLU A 65 -6.85 14.38 -1.94
C GLU A 65 -5.43 14.48 -1.38
N GLN A 66 -5.29 14.54 -0.05
CA GLN A 66 -3.99 14.55 0.64
C GLN A 66 -3.15 13.30 0.35
N ASP A 67 -3.78 12.12 0.19
CA ASP A 67 -3.08 10.89 -0.18
C ASP A 67 -2.53 10.96 -1.60
N LEU A 68 -3.25 11.63 -2.51
CA LEU A 68 -2.85 11.81 -3.89
C LEU A 68 -1.74 12.86 -4.05
N GLU A 69 -1.71 13.89 -3.20
CA GLU A 69 -0.67 14.92 -3.18
C GLU A 69 0.68 14.41 -2.66
N MET A 70 0.71 13.27 -1.95
CA MET A 70 1.94 12.66 -1.43
C MET A 70 2.71 11.83 -2.47
N VAL A 71 2.16 11.65 -3.68
CA VAL A 71 2.74 10.87 -4.79
C VAL A 71 3.28 11.80 -5.85
#